data_AF-A0A2H5FPZ6-F1
#
_entry.id   AF-A0A2H5FPZ6-F1
#
_cell.length_a   1.000
_cell.length_b   1.000
_cell.length_c   1.000
_cell.angle_alpha   90.00
_cell.angle_beta   90.00
_cell.angle_gamma   90.00
#
_symmetry.space_group_name_H-M   'P 1'
#
loop_
_entity.id
_entity.type
_entity.pdbx_description
1 polymer ?
#
loop_
_entity_poly.entity_id
_entity_poly.type
_entity_poly.pdbx_seq_one_letter_code
_entity_poly.pdbx_strand_id
1 'polypeptide(L)'
;MKKLYAIISPAYTTVGDSLKDLSSFVINPFHQMVYEQVCGYSLGHEVMFFDNIEEARKSMDAGIRGSKSDSRATAQKAIIELDTDDEKITGISKLHTAEVHKLYEQAEQERFFKPVRIPVWKEQAIDPVKDLSEGALEELNLRYQESRKAVTAQVS
;
A
#
# COMPACT_ATOMS: atom_id res chain seq x y z
N MET A 1 7.33 19.69 11.10
CA MET A 1 6.38 18.71 10.53
C MET A 1 7.09 17.38 10.46
N LYS A 2 6.51 16.35 11.07
CA LYS A 2 7.01 14.99 10.97
C LYS A 2 6.33 14.29 9.81
N LYS A 3 6.96 13.24 9.30
CA LYS A 3 6.41 12.39 8.25
C LYS A 3 5.88 11.11 8.87
N LEU A 4 4.78 10.63 8.34
CA LEU A 4 4.18 9.35 8.67
C LEU A 4 3.88 8.64 7.35
N TYR A 5 3.95 7.32 7.35
CA TYR A 5 3.68 6.52 6.16
C TYR A 5 2.54 5.56 6.45
N ALA A 6 1.59 5.46 5.52
CA ALA A 6 0.49 4.51 5.66
C ALA A 6 0.46 3.55 4.48
N ILE A 7 0.38 2.25 4.77
CA ILE A 7 0.08 1.24 3.75
C ILE A 7 -1.43 1.16 3.62
N ILE A 8 -1.91 1.45 2.43
CA ILE A 8 -3.33 1.40 2.08
C ILE A 8 -3.57 0.26 1.09
N SER A 9 -4.74 -0.38 1.16
CA SER A 9 -5.15 -1.46 0.25
C SER A 9 -6.35 -0.99 -0.58
N PRO A 10 -6.46 -1.38 -1.87
CA PRO A 10 -7.63 -1.08 -2.67
C PRO A 10 -8.86 -1.82 -2.15
N ALA A 11 -10.05 -1.21 -2.25
CA ALA A 11 -11.31 -1.82 -1.81
C ALA A 11 -11.71 -3.10 -2.59
N TYR A 12 -11.14 -3.31 -3.79
CA TYR A 12 -11.52 -4.40 -4.69
C TYR A 12 -10.49 -5.53 -4.77
N THR A 13 -9.59 -5.66 -3.78
CA THR A 13 -8.69 -6.82 -3.70
C THR A 13 -9.43 -8.04 -3.17
N THR A 14 -10.36 -8.60 -3.95
CA THR A 14 -10.87 -9.95 -3.67
C THR A 14 -9.82 -10.95 -4.12
N VAL A 15 -9.11 -11.53 -3.15
CA VAL A 15 -8.27 -12.71 -3.35
C VAL A 15 -9.21 -13.93 -3.34
N GLY A 16 -9.58 -14.49 -4.49
CA GLY A 16 -10.44 -15.68 -4.53
C GLY A 16 -10.28 -16.53 -5.79
N ASP A 17 -9.78 -17.76 -5.64
CA ASP A 17 -9.48 -18.74 -6.72
C ASP A 17 -10.69 -19.20 -7.57
N SER A 18 -11.34 -18.33 -8.33
CA SER A 18 -12.41 -18.72 -9.27
C SER A 18 -12.18 -18.18 -10.67
N LEU A 19 -12.60 -18.92 -11.70
CA LEU A 19 -12.52 -18.50 -13.11
C LEU A 19 -13.30 -17.21 -13.45
N LYS A 20 -14.14 -16.70 -12.53
CA LYS A 20 -14.75 -15.37 -12.63
C LYS A 20 -13.77 -14.22 -12.28
N ASP A 21 -12.62 -14.49 -11.69
CA ASP A 21 -11.54 -13.51 -11.44
C ASP A 21 -10.80 -13.08 -12.71
N LEU A 22 -11.02 -13.74 -13.84
CA LEU A 22 -10.38 -13.32 -15.08
C LEU A 22 -10.84 -11.92 -15.55
N SER A 23 -11.98 -11.42 -15.08
CA SER A 23 -12.41 -10.03 -15.32
C SER A 23 -11.79 -9.01 -14.36
N SER A 24 -11.30 -9.40 -13.17
CA SER A 24 -10.50 -8.55 -12.29
C SER A 24 -9.02 -8.48 -12.71
N PHE A 25 -8.59 -9.41 -13.57
CA PHE A 25 -7.27 -9.39 -14.21
C PHE A 25 -7.13 -8.43 -15.41
N VAL A 26 -8.21 -7.72 -15.78
CA VAL A 26 -8.20 -6.66 -16.81
C VAL A 26 -8.15 -5.27 -16.16
N ILE A 27 -7.35 -5.08 -15.12
CA ILE A 27 -7.14 -3.75 -14.53
C ILE A 27 -5.69 -3.33 -14.73
N ASN A 28 -5.49 -2.61 -15.83
CA ASN A 28 -4.73 -1.38 -15.78
C ASN A 28 -5.36 -0.48 -16.84
N PRO A 29 -5.53 0.83 -16.60
CA PRO A 29 -4.59 1.59 -17.41
C PRO A 29 -3.68 2.61 -16.71
N PHE A 30 -4.04 3.30 -15.62
CA PHE A 30 -3.06 4.20 -14.93
C PHE A 30 -3.39 4.54 -13.46
N HIS A 31 -4.44 3.92 -12.95
CA HIS A 31 -5.41 4.62 -12.15
C HIS A 31 -6.48 3.57 -11.84
N GLN A 32 -6.82 3.32 -10.57
CA GLN A 32 -8.24 3.35 -10.21
C GLN A 32 -8.54 4.77 -9.67
N MET A 33 -8.01 5.74 -10.44
CA MET A 33 -7.80 7.19 -10.30
C MET A 33 -7.27 7.71 -8.96
N VAL A 34 -5.92 7.78 -8.85
CA VAL A 34 -5.08 8.30 -7.74
C VAL A 34 -5.36 7.68 -6.35
N TYR A 35 -5.78 6.40 -6.32
CA TYR A 35 -6.23 5.64 -5.13
C TYR A 35 -7.69 5.92 -4.70
N GLU A 36 -8.55 6.30 -5.66
CA GLU A 36 -9.80 7.07 -5.49
C GLU A 36 -9.53 8.44 -4.88
N GLN A 37 -8.61 9.15 -5.52
CA GLN A 37 -8.04 10.45 -5.17
C GLN A 37 -7.65 10.50 -3.68
N VAL A 38 -6.73 9.60 -3.35
CA VAL A 38 -6.06 9.36 -2.08
C VAL A 38 -6.84 8.63 -0.99
N CYS A 39 -8.05 8.96 -0.51
CA CYS A 39 -8.74 8.14 0.52
C CYS A 39 -10.30 8.19 0.58
N GLY A 40 -11.02 8.14 -0.55
CA GLY A 40 -12.51 8.15 -0.53
C GLY A 40 -13.18 6.92 0.11
N TYR A 41 -12.48 5.80 0.28
CA TYR A 41 -13.06 4.56 0.78
C TYR A 41 -11.97 3.62 1.34
N SER A 42 -11.57 3.76 2.61
CA SER A 42 -11.14 2.55 3.33
C SER A 42 -12.39 1.75 3.66
N LEU A 43 -12.92 1.02 2.68
CA LEU A 43 -14.05 0.10 2.85
C LEU A 43 -13.60 -1.08 3.73
N GLY A 44 -13.40 -0.82 5.03
CA GLY A 44 -13.15 -1.83 6.05
C GLY A 44 -11.79 -2.53 6.00
N HIS A 45 -10.81 -2.02 5.23
CA HIS A 45 -9.46 -2.58 5.21
C HIS A 45 -8.54 -1.89 6.24
N GLU A 46 -7.72 -2.70 6.92
CA GLU A 46 -6.75 -2.24 7.91
C GLU A 46 -5.69 -1.33 7.27
N VAL A 47 -5.49 -0.14 7.87
CA VAL A 47 -4.43 0.80 7.50
C VAL A 47 -3.30 0.64 8.49
N MET A 48 -2.11 0.32 7.98
CA MET A 48 -0.90 0.18 8.81
C MET A 48 -0.07 1.45 8.72
N PHE A 49 0.30 2.01 9.87
CA PHE A 49 1.09 3.23 9.97
C PHE A 49 2.53 2.93 10.36
N PHE A 50 3.48 3.67 9.79
CA PHE A 50 4.92 3.55 10.01
C PHE A 50 5.53 4.94 10.14
N ASP A 51 6.47 5.09 11.07
CA ASP A 51 7.24 6.33 11.20
C ASP A 51 8.31 6.46 10.11
N ASN A 52 8.59 5.36 9.40
CA ASN A 52 9.67 5.28 8.44
C ASN A 52 9.29 4.59 7.11
N ILE A 53 9.73 5.16 5.99
CA ILE A 53 9.42 4.64 4.65
C ILE A 53 10.10 3.30 4.38
N GLU A 54 11.34 3.09 4.87
CA GLU A 54 12.03 1.82 4.67
C GLU A 54 11.32 0.67 5.39
N GLU A 55 10.69 0.93 6.53
CA GLU A 55 9.91 -0.08 7.26
C GLU A 55 8.63 -0.42 6.51
N ALA A 56 7.91 0.59 6.02
CA ALA A 56 6.74 0.39 5.18
C ALA A 56 7.08 -0.40 3.90
N ARG A 57 8.17 -0.05 3.21
CA ARG A 57 8.67 -0.79 2.04
C ARG A 57 9.05 -2.21 2.38
N LYS A 58 9.81 -2.43 3.47
CA LYS A 58 10.22 -3.78 3.90
C LYS A 58 9.02 -4.68 4.20
N SER A 59 7.97 -4.13 4.81
CA SER A 59 6.71 -4.85 5.06
C SER A 59 6.07 -5.33 3.74
N MET A 60 6.03 -4.47 2.71
CA MET A 60 5.50 -4.84 1.39
C MET A 60 6.43 -5.75 0.59
N ASP A 61 7.75 -5.53 0.63
CA ASP A 61 8.75 -6.30 -0.11
C ASP A 61 8.67 -7.80 0.22
N ALA A 62 8.39 -8.15 1.48
CA ALA A 62 8.21 -9.54 1.90
C ALA A 62 7.03 -10.20 1.18
N GLY A 63 5.88 -9.51 1.09
CA GLY A 63 4.72 -9.99 0.34
C GLY A 63 4.97 -10.05 -1.16
N ILE A 64 5.68 -9.06 -1.72
CA ILE A 64 6.04 -9.01 -3.15
C ILE A 64 6.97 -10.15 -3.55
N ARG A 65 7.94 -10.51 -2.70
CA ARG A 65 8.87 -11.63 -2.92
C ARG A 65 8.26 -13.00 -2.66
N GLY A 66 7.06 -13.05 -2.08
CA GLY A 66 6.33 -14.27 -1.76
C GLY A 66 5.79 -15.04 -2.97
N SER A 67 4.69 -15.76 -2.77
CA SER A 67 4.07 -16.55 -3.83
C SER A 67 3.54 -15.64 -4.96
N LYS A 68 3.13 -16.23 -6.09
CA LYS A 68 2.59 -15.44 -7.22
C LYS A 68 1.34 -14.66 -6.83
N SER A 69 0.45 -15.25 -6.02
CA SER A 69 -0.78 -14.62 -5.53
C SER A 69 -0.45 -13.50 -4.56
N ASP A 70 0.41 -13.76 -3.56
CA ASP A 70 0.78 -12.78 -2.54
C ASP A 70 1.47 -11.58 -3.17
N SER A 71 2.33 -11.83 -4.15
CA SER A 71 3.04 -10.78 -4.86
C SER A 71 2.11 -9.85 -5.61
N ARG A 72 1.12 -10.41 -6.31
CA ARG A 72 0.10 -9.63 -7.03
C ARG A 72 -0.77 -8.82 -6.08
N ALA A 73 -1.25 -9.43 -5.01
CA ALA A 73 -2.09 -8.75 -4.03
C ALA A 73 -1.31 -7.64 -3.29
N THR A 74 -0.04 -7.88 -2.96
CA THR A 74 0.78 -6.89 -2.27
C THR A 74 1.17 -5.73 -3.18
N ALA A 75 1.49 -6.00 -4.45
CA ALA A 75 1.84 -4.95 -5.41
C ALA A 75 0.66 -4.03 -5.79
N GLN A 76 -0.58 -4.43 -5.50
CA GLN A 76 -1.76 -3.57 -5.65
C GLN A 76 -1.89 -2.53 -4.53
N LYS A 77 -1.19 -2.70 -3.41
CA LYS A 77 -1.18 -1.75 -2.30
C LYS A 77 -0.29 -0.54 -2.63
N ALA A 78 -0.48 0.55 -1.90
CA ALA A 78 0.40 1.72 -1.97
C ALA A 78 0.82 2.20 -0.58
N ILE A 79 1.91 2.94 -0.54
CA ILE A 79 2.36 3.69 0.63
C ILE A 79 2.09 5.17 0.37
N ILE A 80 1.41 5.84 1.28
CA ILE A 80 1.23 7.30 1.23
C ILE A 80 2.14 7.99 2.25
N GLU A 81 2.83 9.05 1.83
CA GLU A 81 3.61 9.94 2.68
C GLU A 81 2.69 11.06 3.22
N LEU A 82 2.56 11.10 4.54
CA LEU A 82 1.66 11.96 5.28
C LEU A 82 2.43 13.02 6.07
N ASP A 83 1.86 14.20 6.17
CA ASP A 83 2.35 15.28 7.03
C ASP A 83 1.61 15.29 8.38
N THR A 84 2.32 15.37 9.50
CA THR A 84 1.72 15.35 10.85
C THR A 84 2.32 16.39 11.81
N ASP A 85 1.50 16.81 12.78
CA ASP A 85 1.78 17.75 13.87
C ASP A 85 1.74 17.09 15.27
N ASP A 86 2.12 15.81 15.39
CA ASP A 86 2.13 14.95 16.60
C ASP A 86 0.74 14.50 17.09
N GLU A 87 -0.31 15.28 16.84
CA GLU A 87 -1.68 14.95 17.23
C GLU A 87 -2.46 14.30 16.08
N LYS A 88 -2.30 14.81 14.85
CA LYS A 88 -3.12 14.41 13.71
C LYS A 88 -2.35 14.44 12.38
N ILE A 89 -2.97 13.88 11.35
CA ILE A 89 -2.54 14.00 9.97
C ILE A 89 -3.07 15.32 9.42
N THR A 90 -2.17 16.12 8.87
CA THR A 90 -2.43 17.49 8.38
C THR A 90 -2.41 17.59 6.86
N GLY A 91 -1.84 16.60 6.17
CA GLY A 91 -1.75 16.59 4.72
C GLY A 91 -1.16 15.30 4.17
N ILE A 92 -1.18 15.20 2.84
CA ILE A 92 -0.71 14.05 2.08
C ILE A 92 0.16 14.60 0.95
N SER A 93 1.36 14.04 0.80
CA SER A 93 2.42 14.66 0.00
C SER A 93 2.91 13.79 -1.15
N LYS A 94 3.03 12.47 -0.96
CA LYS A 94 3.49 11.54 -2.00
C LYS A 94 2.78 10.20 -1.94
N LEU A 95 2.76 9.54 -3.09
CA LEU A 95 2.35 8.17 -3.28
C LEU A 95 3.55 7.34 -3.71
N HIS A 96 3.73 6.17 -3.09
CA HIS A 96 4.72 5.17 -3.49
C HIS A 96 4.01 3.87 -3.88
N THR A 97 4.28 3.41 -5.11
CA THR A 97 3.73 2.17 -5.67
C THR A 97 4.85 1.25 -6.13
N ALA A 98 4.65 -0.06 -6.02
CA ALA A 98 5.65 -1.04 -6.48
C ALA A 98 5.25 -1.68 -7.81
N GLU A 99 6.15 -1.64 -8.78
CA GLU A 99 6.09 -2.53 -9.94
C GLU A 99 6.84 -3.82 -9.65
N VAL A 100 6.31 -4.95 -10.09
CA VAL A 100 6.94 -6.26 -9.84
C VAL A 100 7.76 -6.67 -11.05
N HIS A 101 9.07 -6.67 -10.89
CA HIS A 101 9.99 -7.23 -11.88
C HIS A 101 10.23 -8.71 -11.59
N LYS A 102 10.15 -9.53 -12.62
CA LYS A 102 10.48 -10.95 -12.52
C LYS A 102 11.92 -11.15 -12.98
N LEU A 103 12.80 -11.48 -12.03
CA LEU A 103 14.17 -11.90 -12.27
C LEU A 103 14.30 -13.40 -12.06
N TYR A 104 15.49 -13.91 -12.33
CA TYR A 104 15.83 -15.32 -12.19
C TYR A 104 17.14 -15.41 -11.42
N GLU A 105 17.11 -16.09 -10.27
CA GLU A 105 18.29 -16.33 -9.44
C GLU A 105 18.63 -17.82 -9.46
N GLN A 106 19.92 -18.14 -9.36
CA GLN A 106 20.35 -19.54 -9.30
C GLN A 106 19.84 -20.17 -8.00
N ALA A 107 19.24 -21.35 -8.09
CA ALA A 107 18.86 -22.11 -6.90
C ALA A 107 20.12 -22.61 -6.18
N GLU A 108 20.17 -22.50 -4.85
CA GLU A 108 21.37 -22.80 -4.03
C GLU A 108 21.89 -24.24 -4.23
N GLN A 109 21.04 -25.17 -4.66
CA GLN A 109 21.36 -26.60 -4.73
C GLN A 109 21.16 -27.24 -6.12
N GLU A 110 20.81 -26.47 -7.17
CA GLU A 110 20.53 -27.05 -8.48
C GLU A 110 21.09 -26.23 -9.66
N ARG A 111 21.24 -26.88 -10.82
CA ARG A 111 21.61 -26.24 -12.11
C ARG A 111 20.43 -25.47 -12.75
N PHE A 112 19.44 -25.06 -11.97
CA PHE A 112 18.25 -24.37 -12.46
C PHE A 112 18.10 -22.99 -11.81
N PHE A 113 17.39 -22.11 -12.52
CA PHE A 113 17.08 -20.77 -12.04
C PHE A 113 15.65 -20.74 -11.49
N LYS A 114 15.49 -20.17 -10.29
CA LYS A 114 14.18 -19.91 -9.69
C LYS A 114 13.73 -18.49 -10.03
N PRO A 115 12.44 -18.28 -10.36
CA PRO A 115 11.92 -16.94 -10.58
C PRO A 115 11.82 -16.20 -9.24
N VAL A 116 12.37 -14.99 -9.19
CA VAL A 116 12.31 -14.09 -8.03
C VAL A 116 11.57 -12.83 -8.45
N ARG A 117 10.69 -12.36 -7.58
CA ARG A 117 9.89 -11.15 -7.80
C ARG A 117 10.52 -10.02 -6.99
N ILE A 118 10.96 -8.98 -7.68
CA ILE A 118 11.65 -7.84 -7.08
C ILE A 118 10.75 -6.60 -7.24
N PRO A 119 10.46 -5.89 -6.14
CA PRO A 119 9.75 -4.62 -6.22
C PRO A 119 10.66 -3.53 -6.79
N VAL A 120 10.10 -2.75 -7.72
CA VAL A 120 10.68 -1.50 -8.21
C VAL A 120 9.73 -0.38 -7.80
N TRP A 121 10.19 0.43 -6.85
CA TRP A 121 9.39 1.49 -6.27
C TRP A 121 9.36 2.72 -7.17
N LYS A 122 8.15 3.22 -7.41
CA LYS A 122 7.89 4.50 -8.09
C LYS A 122 7.31 5.48 -7.10
N GLU A 123 7.68 6.74 -7.27
CA GLU A 123 7.22 7.84 -6.44
C GLU A 123 6.46 8.85 -7.30
N GLN A 124 5.35 9.34 -6.77
CA GLN A 124 4.52 10.35 -7.41
C GLN A 124 4.14 11.41 -6.37
N ALA A 125 4.35 12.67 -6.71
CA ALA A 125 3.87 13.79 -5.90
C ALA A 125 2.34 13.90 -6.00
N ILE A 126 1.70 14.26 -4.91
CA ILE A 126 0.24 14.46 -4.81
C ILE A 126 -0.03 15.96 -4.76
N ASP A 127 -0.94 16.46 -5.59
CA ASP A 127 -1.53 17.81 -5.51
C ASP A 127 -2.80 17.73 -4.65
N PRO A 128 -2.79 18.21 -3.39
CA PRO A 128 -3.90 18.01 -2.47
C PRO A 128 -5.25 18.54 -2.98
N VAL A 129 -5.23 19.51 -3.88
CA VAL A 129 -6.45 20.15 -4.40
C VAL A 129 -7.07 19.36 -5.54
N LYS A 130 -6.24 18.65 -6.32
CA LYS A 130 -6.69 17.91 -7.52
C LYS A 130 -6.79 16.42 -7.28
N ASP A 131 -5.97 15.92 -6.37
CA ASP A 131 -5.75 14.50 -6.18
C ASP A 131 -6.40 13.98 -4.91
N LEU A 132 -6.99 14.83 -4.04
CA LEU A 132 -7.74 14.38 -2.86
C LEU A 132 -9.25 14.42 -3.08
N SER A 133 -9.90 13.31 -2.77
CA SER A 133 -11.34 13.19 -2.60
C SER A 133 -11.77 13.92 -1.33
N GLU A 134 -12.96 14.52 -1.36
CA GLU A 134 -13.57 15.11 -0.18
C GLU A 134 -13.73 14.06 0.94
N GLY A 135 -13.34 14.39 2.18
CA GLY A 135 -13.42 13.46 3.33
C GLY A 135 -12.23 12.50 3.49
N ALA A 136 -11.28 12.48 2.54
CA ALA A 136 -10.14 11.57 2.55
C ALA A 136 -9.22 11.75 3.78
N LEU A 137 -8.96 13.01 4.14
CA LEU A 137 -8.07 13.35 5.25
C LEU A 137 -8.75 13.04 6.61
N GLU A 138 -10.06 13.23 6.68
CA GLU A 138 -10.88 12.94 7.86
C GLU A 138 -10.91 11.45 8.17
N GLU A 139 -11.16 10.60 7.17
CA GLU A 139 -11.14 9.13 7.33
C GLU A 139 -9.74 8.63 7.73
N LEU A 140 -8.68 9.14 7.11
CA LEU A 140 -7.30 8.79 7.51
C LEU A 140 -7.01 9.15 8.95
N ASN A 141 -7.45 10.34 9.39
CA ASN A 141 -7.32 10.76 10.76
C ASN A 141 -8.09 9.84 11.70
N LEU A 142 -9.31 9.44 11.35
CA LEU A 142 -10.09 8.49 12.13
C LEU A 142 -9.32 7.18 12.34
N ARG A 143 -8.80 6.57 11.26
CA ARG A 143 -7.99 5.35 11.32
C ARG A 143 -6.72 5.51 12.13
N TYR A 144 -6.04 6.66 11.99
CA TYR A 144 -4.84 6.96 12.77
C TYR A 144 -5.14 7.02 14.27
N GLN A 145 -6.21 7.71 14.67
CA GLN A 145 -6.62 7.78 16.08
C GLN A 145 -7.06 6.41 16.63
N GLU A 146 -7.77 5.61 15.83
CA GLU A 146 -8.12 4.22 16.20
C GLU A 146 -6.87 3.37 16.44
N SER A 147 -5.87 3.45 15.55
CA SER A 147 -4.61 2.70 15.69
C SER A 147 -3.85 3.06 16.98
N ARG A 148 -3.80 4.35 17.34
CA ARG A 148 -3.14 4.82 18.58
C ARG A 148 -3.87 4.35 19.85
N LYS A 149 -5.21 4.34 19.83
CA LYS A 149 -6.01 3.83 20.95
C LYS A 149 -5.78 2.33 21.15
N ALA A 150 -5.71 1.55 20.08
CA ALA A 150 -5.42 0.12 20.14
C ALA A 150 -4.04 -0.16 20.77
N VAL A 151 -3.00 0.58 20.37
CA VAL A 151 -1.66 0.48 20.98
C VAL A 151 -1.70 0.83 22.48
N THR A 152 -2.43 1.86 22.87
CA THR A 152 -2.50 2.30 24.27
C THR A 152 -3.24 1.28 25.16
N ALA A 153 -4.25 0.59 24.62
CA ALA A 153 -4.99 -0.46 25.32
C ALA A 153 -4.18 -1.76 25.50
N GLN A 154 -3.17 -2.02 24.67
CA GLN A 154 -2.28 -3.19 24.81
C GLN A 154 -1.15 -2.99 25.84
N VAL A 155 -0.90 -1.74 26.23
CA VAL A 155 0.19 -1.36 27.15
C VAL A 155 -0.36 -1.06 28.57
N SER A 156 -1.68 -1.04 28.75
CA SER A 156 -2.37 -0.87 30.04
C SER A 156 -2.79 -2.21 30.63
#